data_AF-A0A413UI35-F1
#
_entry.id   AF-A0A413UI35-F1
#
_cell.length_a   1.000
_cell.length_b   1.000
_cell.length_c   1.000
_cell.angle_alpha   90.00
_cell.angle_beta   90.00
_cell.angle_gamma   90.00
#
_symmetry.space_group_name_H-M   'P 1'
#
loop_
_entity.id
_entity.type
_entity.pdbx_description
1 polymer ?
#
loop_
_entity_poly.entity_id
_entity_poly.type
_entity_poly.pdbx_seq_one_letter_code
_entity_poly.pdbx_strand_id
1 'polypeptide(L)'
;MIVSASQLRGVPKDRAELYGKPHVGARYVGNRYELTAERCGICGRQATNCHHLVPRRCGDFALVTPRGTWRLRSPLIALCGSGTTGCHDGFHGGARYRPEWVWDEPEFEEAWWDGTLLCEHEPHDPALYGYGHWAITDTKTGRTIEITEG
;
A
#
# COMPACT_ATOMS: atom_id res chain seq x y z
N MET A 1 14.61 13.62 5.82
CA MET A 1 15.64 12.56 6.01
C MET A 1 16.16 11.97 4.69
N ILE A 2 17.45 11.56 4.61
CA ILE A 2 17.97 10.73 3.50
C ILE A 2 17.85 9.25 3.90
N VAL A 3 16.98 8.49 3.23
CA VAL A 3 16.87 7.03 3.44
C VAL A 3 18.11 6.36 2.84
N SER A 4 18.82 5.57 3.67
CA SER A 4 20.06 4.93 3.23
C SER A 4 19.83 3.76 2.27
N ALA A 5 20.78 3.52 1.36
CA ALA A 5 20.71 2.41 0.42
C ALA A 5 20.69 1.03 1.12
N SER A 6 21.35 0.92 2.28
CA SER A 6 21.33 -0.29 3.12
C SER A 6 19.95 -0.56 3.70
N GLN A 7 19.23 0.50 4.13
CA GLN A 7 17.87 0.40 4.63
C GLN A 7 16.87 0.02 3.52
N LEU A 8 17.09 0.49 2.30
CA LEU A 8 16.29 0.13 1.12
C LEU A 8 16.59 -1.29 0.59
N ARG A 9 17.75 -1.88 0.93
CA ARG A 9 18.14 -3.25 0.54
C ARG A 9 17.99 -3.52 -0.97
N GLY A 10 18.31 -2.52 -1.80
CA GLY A 10 18.19 -2.60 -3.26
C GLY A 10 16.78 -2.45 -3.82
N VAL A 11 15.77 -2.19 -2.98
CA VAL A 11 14.41 -1.85 -3.40
C VAL A 11 14.34 -0.34 -3.68
N PRO A 12 13.83 0.10 -4.84
CA PRO A 12 13.57 1.51 -5.10
C PRO A 12 12.69 2.14 -4.00
N LYS A 13 12.99 3.37 -3.58
CA LYS A 13 12.31 4.03 -2.45
C LYS A 13 10.79 4.13 -2.67
N ASP A 14 10.37 4.52 -3.86
CA ASP A 14 8.96 4.57 -4.29
C ASP A 14 8.23 3.24 -4.08
N ARG A 15 8.87 2.11 -4.39
CA ARG A 15 8.32 0.78 -4.14
C ARG A 15 8.38 0.40 -2.66
N ALA A 16 9.47 0.70 -1.98
CA ALA A 16 9.66 0.39 -0.57
C ALA A 16 8.65 1.14 0.31
N GLU A 17 8.28 2.37 -0.09
CA GLU A 17 7.28 3.21 0.55
C GLU A 17 5.91 2.54 0.66
N LEU A 18 5.54 1.70 -0.31
CA LEU A 18 4.24 1.04 -0.35
C LEU A 18 4.08 -0.01 0.75
N TYR A 19 5.18 -0.62 1.22
CA TYR A 19 5.09 -1.70 2.19
C TYR A 19 4.62 -1.19 3.56
N GLY A 20 3.80 -1.99 4.24
CA GLY A 20 3.32 -1.69 5.59
C GLY A 20 2.26 -0.59 5.69
N LYS A 21 1.92 0.08 4.59
CA LYS A 21 0.85 1.09 4.53
C LYS A 21 -0.54 0.47 4.75
N PRO A 22 -1.57 1.24 5.13
CA PRO A 22 -2.87 0.68 5.46
C PRO A 22 -3.52 -0.01 4.26
N HIS A 23 -4.36 -1.00 4.54
CA HIS A 23 -5.15 -1.67 3.52
C HIS A 23 -6.32 -0.78 3.04
N VAL A 24 -6.93 -1.17 1.92
CA VAL A 24 -8.13 -0.52 1.36
C VAL A 24 -9.23 -1.57 1.20
N GLY A 25 -10.18 -1.64 2.13
CA GLY A 25 -11.34 -2.54 2.02
C GLY A 25 -11.02 -4.04 2.01
N ALA A 26 -9.81 -4.42 2.42
CA ALA A 26 -9.36 -5.81 2.53
C ALA A 26 -8.42 -5.97 3.73
N ARG A 27 -8.18 -7.19 4.19
CA ARG A 27 -7.18 -7.45 5.24
C ARG A 27 -6.57 -8.83 5.17
N TYR A 28 -5.42 -8.98 5.81
CA TYR A 28 -4.85 -10.30 6.08
C TYR A 28 -5.56 -11.00 7.24
N VAL A 29 -5.75 -12.30 7.10
CA VAL A 29 -6.18 -13.22 8.17
C VAL A 29 -5.13 -14.34 8.23
N GLY A 30 -4.10 -14.12 9.04
CA GLY A 30 -2.88 -14.91 9.02
C GLY A 30 -2.18 -14.86 7.65
N ASN A 31 -2.07 -16.01 7.00
CA ASN A 31 -1.48 -16.14 5.66
C ASN A 31 -2.50 -16.01 4.51
N ARG A 32 -3.80 -15.89 4.84
CA ARG A 32 -4.88 -15.63 3.89
C ARG A 32 -5.26 -14.16 3.93
N TYR A 33 -6.23 -13.80 3.12
CA TYR A 33 -6.79 -12.45 3.08
C TYR A 33 -8.28 -12.52 2.74
N GLU A 34 -9.01 -11.51 3.17
CA GLU A 34 -10.45 -11.37 2.96
C GLU A 34 -10.82 -9.94 2.59
N LEU A 35 -11.99 -9.79 1.95
CA LEU A 35 -12.62 -8.49 1.70
C LEU A 35 -13.25 -8.00 3.00
N THR A 36 -13.08 -6.73 3.31
CA THR A 36 -13.77 -6.03 4.41
C THR A 36 -14.76 -5.00 3.88
N ALA A 37 -14.62 -4.57 2.63
CA ALA A 37 -15.55 -3.67 1.95
C ALA A 37 -16.29 -4.36 0.79
N GLU A 38 -17.55 -4.01 0.59
CA GLU A 38 -18.38 -4.50 -0.51
C GLU A 38 -18.04 -3.83 -1.86
N ARG A 39 -17.34 -2.69 -1.84
CA ARG A 39 -17.09 -1.84 -3.00
C ARG A 39 -15.62 -1.81 -3.39
N CYS A 40 -15.36 -1.77 -4.69
CA CYS A 40 -14.05 -1.64 -5.30
C CYS A 40 -13.45 -0.27 -4.98
N GLY A 41 -12.23 -0.25 -4.44
CA GLY A 41 -11.50 0.97 -4.07
C GLY A 41 -11.15 1.88 -5.25
N ILE A 42 -11.39 1.44 -6.50
CA ILE A 42 -11.09 2.22 -7.71
C ILE A 42 -12.33 2.79 -8.38
N CYS A 43 -13.37 1.96 -8.59
CA CYS A 43 -14.55 2.37 -9.37
C CYS A 43 -15.87 2.30 -8.61
N GLY A 44 -15.86 1.85 -7.34
CA GLY A 44 -17.06 1.73 -6.52
C GLY A 44 -18.06 0.64 -6.94
N ARG A 45 -17.78 -0.17 -7.96
CA ARG A 45 -18.55 -1.39 -8.27
C ARG A 45 -18.33 -2.44 -7.19
N GLN A 46 -19.15 -3.50 -7.15
CA GLN A 46 -18.97 -4.59 -6.20
C GLN A 46 -17.55 -5.16 -6.23
N ALA A 47 -16.90 -5.21 -5.06
CA ALA A 47 -15.62 -5.87 -4.88
C ALA A 47 -15.80 -7.39 -4.90
N THR A 48 -14.91 -8.07 -5.59
CA THR A 48 -14.95 -9.53 -5.75
C THR A 48 -13.59 -10.18 -5.49
N ASN A 49 -12.54 -9.38 -5.26
CA ASN A 49 -11.18 -9.90 -5.10
C ASN A 49 -10.29 -8.97 -4.26
N CYS A 50 -9.34 -9.55 -3.55
CA CYS A 50 -8.27 -8.82 -2.86
C CYS A 50 -7.00 -8.83 -3.71
N HIS A 51 -6.39 -7.67 -3.89
CA HIS A 51 -5.16 -7.51 -4.67
C HIS A 51 -4.02 -6.98 -3.80
N HIS A 52 -2.79 -7.45 -4.05
CA HIS A 52 -1.59 -6.95 -3.36
C HIS A 52 -1.00 -5.77 -4.16
N LEU A 53 -0.92 -4.58 -3.57
CA LEU A 53 -0.42 -3.38 -4.27
C LEU A 53 1.05 -3.50 -4.68
N VAL A 54 1.86 -4.17 -3.87
CA VAL A 54 3.17 -4.69 -4.28
C VAL A 54 3.05 -6.16 -4.66
N PRO A 55 3.52 -6.59 -5.85
CA PRO A 55 3.35 -7.97 -6.31
C PRO A 55 3.91 -9.01 -5.32
N ARG A 56 3.15 -10.08 -5.05
CA ARG A 56 3.54 -11.15 -4.11
C ARG A 56 4.94 -11.73 -4.34
N ARG A 57 5.39 -11.78 -5.60
CA ARG A 57 6.73 -12.28 -5.97
C ARG A 57 7.88 -11.44 -5.38
N CYS A 58 7.60 -10.21 -4.95
CA CYS A 58 8.57 -9.31 -4.33
C CYS A 58 8.80 -9.62 -2.84
N GLY A 59 7.99 -10.50 -2.23
CA GLY A 59 8.12 -10.86 -0.83
C GLY A 59 7.74 -9.72 0.13
N ASP A 60 8.27 -9.79 1.35
CA ASP A 60 8.10 -8.75 2.36
C ASP A 60 9.34 -7.86 2.41
N PHE A 61 9.17 -6.61 2.86
CA PHE A 61 10.25 -5.67 3.06
C PHE A 61 10.63 -5.61 4.55
N ALA A 62 11.92 -5.77 4.87
CA ALA A 62 12.39 -5.60 6.25
C ALA A 62 12.97 -4.20 6.42
N LEU A 63 12.26 -3.35 7.16
CA LEU A 63 12.72 -2.03 7.54
C LEU A 63 13.51 -2.14 8.84
N VAL A 64 14.81 -1.84 8.77
CA VAL A 64 15.72 -1.82 9.92
C VAL A 64 16.01 -0.37 10.26
N THR A 65 15.73 0.02 11.48
CA THR A 65 16.00 1.37 12.01
C THR A 65 16.67 1.27 13.38
N PRO A 66 17.22 2.38 13.92
CA PRO A 66 17.72 2.38 15.29
C PRO A 66 16.68 2.01 16.36
N ARG A 67 15.39 2.13 16.05
CA ARG A 67 14.27 1.85 16.97
C ARG A 67 13.79 0.39 16.92
N GLY A 68 14.16 -0.37 15.88
CA GLY A 68 13.71 -1.74 15.74
C GLY A 68 13.82 -2.29 14.32
N THR A 69 13.27 -3.48 14.13
CA THR A 69 13.15 -4.10 12.81
C THR A 69 11.72 -4.55 12.60
N TRP A 70 11.12 -4.08 11.50
CA TRP A 70 9.75 -4.41 11.13
C TRP A 70 9.71 -5.15 9.80
N ARG A 71 8.91 -6.20 9.75
CA ARG A 71 8.62 -6.94 8.53
C ARG A 71 7.32 -6.42 7.93
N LEU A 72 7.45 -5.62 6.89
CA LEU A 72 6.37 -4.91 6.24
C LEU A 72 5.87 -5.74 5.04
N ARG A 73 4.59 -6.10 5.05
CA ARG A 73 3.96 -6.83 3.93
C ARG A 73 3.40 -5.86 2.91
N SER A 74 3.09 -6.38 1.73
CA SER A 74 2.35 -5.62 0.72
C SER A 74 0.93 -5.32 1.21
N PRO A 75 0.45 -4.06 1.15
CA PRO A 75 -0.94 -3.74 1.46
C PRO A 75 -1.91 -4.36 0.45
N LEU A 76 -3.14 -4.58 0.92
CA LEU A 76 -4.22 -5.15 0.13
C LEU A 76 -5.22 -4.07 -0.28
N ILE A 77 -5.80 -4.23 -1.46
CA ILE A 77 -6.94 -3.44 -1.93
C ILE A 77 -8.08 -4.34 -2.43
N ALA A 78 -9.30 -4.00 -2.04
CA ALA A 78 -10.53 -4.60 -2.56
C ALA A 78 -10.86 -4.08 -3.96
N LEU A 79 -10.95 -5.00 -4.93
CA LEU A 79 -11.18 -4.67 -6.34
C LEU A 79 -12.31 -5.50 -6.93
N CYS A 80 -12.96 -4.93 -7.94
CA CYS A 80 -13.85 -5.68 -8.82
C CYS A 80 -13.05 -6.45 -9.90
N GLY A 81 -13.58 -7.59 -10.31
CA GLY A 81 -13.01 -8.42 -11.36
C GLY A 81 -11.90 -9.34 -10.88
N SER A 82 -10.97 -9.66 -11.78
CA SER A 82 -9.93 -10.67 -11.61
C SER A 82 -8.62 -10.22 -12.28
N GLY A 83 -7.60 -11.07 -12.28
CA GLY A 83 -6.33 -10.76 -12.95
C GLY A 83 -6.42 -10.48 -14.46
N THR A 84 -7.59 -10.69 -15.09
CA THR A 84 -7.85 -10.43 -16.51
C THR A 84 -9.13 -9.62 -16.77
N THR A 85 -9.85 -9.20 -15.72
CA THR A 85 -11.09 -8.42 -15.85
C THR A 85 -11.22 -7.33 -14.78
N GLY A 86 -11.96 -6.27 -15.08
CA GLY A 86 -12.29 -5.22 -14.10
C GLY A 86 -11.08 -4.37 -13.67
N CYS A 87 -11.17 -3.73 -12.51
CA CYS A 87 -10.09 -2.88 -12.00
C CYS A 87 -8.87 -3.69 -11.54
N HIS A 88 -9.06 -4.96 -11.14
CA HIS A 88 -7.97 -5.84 -10.77
C HIS A 88 -6.98 -6.07 -11.92
N ASP A 89 -7.45 -6.32 -13.15
CA ASP A 89 -6.58 -6.40 -14.34
C ASP A 89 -5.78 -5.12 -14.58
N GLY A 90 -6.35 -3.96 -14.21
CA GLY A 90 -5.66 -2.67 -14.29
C GLY A 90 -4.36 -2.58 -13.47
N PHE A 91 -4.17 -3.44 -12.47
CA PHE A 91 -2.91 -3.55 -11.72
C PHE A 91 -1.94 -4.61 -12.29
N HIS A 92 -2.38 -5.49 -13.19
CA HIS A 92 -1.55 -6.52 -13.80
C HIS A 92 -1.05 -6.13 -15.19
N GLY A 93 -1.89 -6.30 -16.21
CA GLY A 93 -1.50 -6.48 -17.63
C GLY A 93 -0.95 -5.26 -18.36
N GLY A 94 -0.80 -4.12 -17.68
CA GLY A 94 -0.21 -2.90 -18.23
C GLY A 94 0.15 -1.83 -17.21
N ALA A 95 0.09 -2.15 -15.90
CA ALA A 95 0.25 -1.20 -14.79
C ALA A 95 -0.54 0.11 -15.00
N ARG A 96 -1.82 -0.02 -15.40
CA ARG A 96 -2.72 1.11 -15.63
C ARG A 96 -2.83 1.94 -14.36
N TYR A 97 -3.07 1.26 -13.23
CA TYR A 97 -3.16 1.87 -11.92
C TYR A 97 -1.79 1.85 -11.25
N ARG A 98 -1.29 3.04 -10.91
CA ARG A 98 -0.04 3.22 -10.19
C ARG A 98 -0.33 3.75 -8.79
N PRO A 99 -0.22 2.91 -7.75
CA PRO A 99 -0.45 3.34 -6.38
C PRO A 99 0.79 4.03 -5.83
N GLU A 100 0.57 5.13 -5.13
CA GLU A 100 1.55 5.86 -4.34
C GLU A 100 0.93 6.16 -2.98
N TRP A 101 1.74 6.06 -1.91
CA TRP A 101 1.35 6.61 -0.62
C TRP A 101 1.88 8.04 -0.54
N VAL A 102 0.97 8.99 -0.32
CA VAL A 102 1.30 10.39 -0.16
C VAL A 102 1.19 10.72 1.31
N TRP A 103 2.30 11.11 1.92
CA TRP A 103 2.31 11.65 3.28
C TRP A 103 1.74 13.05 3.28
N ASP A 104 0.91 13.37 4.28
CA ASP A 104 0.33 14.70 4.39
C ASP A 104 1.39 15.75 4.75
N GLU A 105 2.41 15.34 5.53
CA GLU A 105 3.53 16.19 5.93
C GLU A 105 4.86 15.42 5.80
N PRO A 106 5.98 16.08 5.40
CA PRO A 106 7.29 15.44 5.30
C PRO A 106 7.81 14.81 6.60
N GLU A 107 7.40 15.34 7.75
CA GLU A 107 7.74 14.84 9.07
C GLU A 107 7.17 13.44 9.32
N PHE A 108 6.00 13.12 8.75
CA PHE A 108 5.39 11.79 8.87
C PHE A 108 6.13 10.77 8.02
N GLU A 109 6.57 11.17 6.82
CA GLU A 109 7.48 10.35 6.03
C GLU A 109 8.76 10.03 6.80
N GLU A 110 9.37 11.05 7.41
CA GLU A 110 10.57 10.89 8.22
C GLU A 110 10.35 9.96 9.42
N ALA A 111 9.24 10.14 10.13
CA ALA A 111 8.85 9.32 11.27
C ALA A 111 8.52 7.87 10.88
N TRP A 112 8.07 7.61 9.66
CA TRP A 112 7.93 6.25 9.14
C TRP A 112 9.29 5.60 8.92
N TRP A 113 10.19 6.30 8.22
CA TRP A 113 11.49 5.76 7.83
C TRP A 113 12.47 5.61 9.00
N ASP A 114 12.37 6.40 10.06
CA ASP A 114 13.15 6.20 11.28
C ASP A 114 12.52 5.20 12.26
N GLY A 115 11.29 4.76 11.98
CA GLY A 115 10.53 3.79 12.76
C GLY A 115 9.74 4.39 13.93
N THR A 116 9.70 5.72 14.09
CA THR A 116 8.90 6.39 15.13
C THR A 116 7.42 6.05 14.99
N LEU A 117 6.83 6.18 13.80
CA LEU A 117 5.44 5.81 13.57
C LEU A 117 5.20 4.30 13.78
N LEU A 118 6.20 3.46 13.48
CA LEU A 118 6.10 2.01 13.66
C LEU A 118 6.21 1.55 15.12
N CYS A 119 6.61 2.44 16.04
CA CYS A 119 6.51 2.21 17.47
C CYS A 119 5.09 2.45 18.00
N GLU A 120 4.29 3.27 17.31
CA GLU A 120 2.94 3.66 17.71
C GLU A 120 1.86 2.87 16.96
N HIS A 121 2.15 2.51 15.70
CA HIS A 121 1.25 1.85 14.79
C HIS A 121 1.87 0.57 14.24
N GLU A 122 1.12 -0.53 14.31
CA GLU A 122 1.53 -1.76 13.64
C GLU A 122 1.48 -1.58 12.11
N PRO A 123 2.27 -2.33 11.33
CA PRO A 123 2.11 -2.35 9.88
C PRO A 123 0.66 -2.65 9.49
N HIS A 124 0.13 -1.87 8.54
CA HIS A 124 -1.25 -1.91 8.05
C HIS A 124 -2.31 -1.35 9.00
N ASP A 125 -1.93 -0.70 10.11
CA ASP A 125 -2.87 -0.02 11.00
C ASP A 125 -3.68 1.05 10.23
N PRO A 126 -5.02 1.00 10.23
CA PRO A 126 -5.87 2.02 9.62
C PRO A 126 -5.63 3.44 10.14
N ALA A 127 -5.12 3.60 11.36
CA ALA A 127 -4.77 4.92 11.90
C ALA A 127 -3.70 5.65 11.07
N LEU A 128 -2.94 4.93 10.23
CA LEU A 128 -1.98 5.52 9.30
C LEU A 128 -2.62 6.47 8.28
N TYR A 129 -3.93 6.35 8.01
CA TYR A 129 -4.68 7.33 7.21
C TYR A 129 -4.74 8.73 7.84
N GLY A 130 -4.45 8.86 9.14
CA GLY A 130 -4.32 10.17 9.80
C GLY A 130 -3.02 10.91 9.47
N TYR A 131 -2.12 10.29 8.69
CA TYR A 131 -0.80 10.84 8.36
C TYR A 131 -0.56 10.93 6.83
N GLY A 132 -1.52 10.46 6.04
CA GLY A 132 -1.37 10.36 4.59
C GLY A 132 -2.52 9.61 3.94
N HIS A 133 -2.42 9.43 2.63
CA HIS A 133 -3.46 8.81 1.84
C HIS A 133 -2.88 8.03 0.64
N TRP A 134 -3.69 7.14 0.07
CA TRP A 134 -3.36 6.52 -1.20
C TRP A 134 -3.72 7.43 -2.35
N ALA A 135 -2.78 7.68 -3.25
CA ALA A 135 -3.00 8.28 -4.55
C ALA A 135 -2.80 7.21 -5.63
N ILE A 136 -3.87 6.84 -6.33
CA ILE A 136 -3.81 5.82 -7.38
C ILE A 136 -4.03 6.48 -8.75
N THR A 137 -2.93 6.64 -9.49
CA THR A 137 -2.96 7.26 -10.82
C THR A 137 -3.45 6.25 -11.86
N ASP A 138 -4.52 6.59 -12.55
CA ASP A 138 -4.97 5.91 -13.77
C ASP A 138 -4.21 6.47 -14.98
N THR A 139 -3.12 5.81 -15.36
CA THR A 139 -2.26 6.22 -16.49
C THR A 139 -2.97 6.28 -17.83
N LYS A 140 -4.14 5.64 -17.98
CA LYS A 140 -4.93 5.72 -19.23
C LYS A 140 -5.69 7.04 -19.32
N THR A 141 -6.14 7.59 -18.19
CA THR A 141 -6.99 8.79 -18.16
C THR A 141 -6.29 10.02 -17.58
N GLY A 142 -5.13 9.83 -16.93
CA GLY A 142 -4.42 10.87 -16.19
C GLY A 142 -5.09 11.27 -14.87
N ARG A 143 -6.17 10.59 -14.46
CA ARG A 143 -6.89 10.90 -13.22
C ARG A 143 -6.23 10.19 -12.04
N THR A 144 -6.19 10.89 -10.91
CA THR A 144 -5.79 10.32 -9.62
C THR A 144 -7.03 10.02 -8.80
N ILE A 145 -7.06 8.84 -8.20
CA ILE A 145 -8.07 8.42 -7.23
C ILE A 145 -7.41 8.52 -5.85
N GLU A 146 -7.93 9.40 -5.01
CA GLU A 146 -7.47 9.56 -3.64
C GLU A 146 -8.33 8.71 -2.70
N ILE A 147 -7.68 7.98 -1.79
CA ILE A 147 -8.33 7.12 -0.81
C ILE A 147 -7.74 7.48 0.55
N THR A 148 -8.57 8.11 1.39
CA THR A 148 -8.22 8.68 2.69
C THR A 148 -8.70 7.84 3.87
N GLU A 149 -9.38 6.71 3.60
CA GLU A 149 -9.86 5.75 4.59
C GLU A 149 -9.97 4.35 3.95
N GLY A 150 -9.98 3.28 4.76
CA GLY A 150 -9.90 1.90 4.25
C GLY A 150 -10.57 0.85 5.12
#